data_AF-A0A655HY16-F1
#
_entry.id   AF-A0A655HY16-F1
#
_cell.length_a   1.000
_cell.length_b   1.000
_cell.length_c   1.000
_cell.angle_alpha   90.00
_cell.angle_beta   90.00
_cell.angle_gamma   90.00
#
_symmetry.space_group_name_H-M   'P 1'
#
loop_
_entity.id
_entity.type
_entity.pdbx_description
1 polymer ?
#
loop_
_entity_poly.entity_id
_entity_poly.type
_entity_poly.pdbx_seq_one_letter_code
_entity_poly.pdbx_strand_id
1 'polypeptide(L)'
;MSFLLLPRLTTVLSKLPEGSEVTLNLNADYIDDSVSEAISDWRRAHETRGGVVAIVETSPAKLHHAHARPPKSHFASDPIGLVPWRSARGKDRGSASVLDRIDEYHRNGAAVLHPHIAGLTDSQDPYELFLTCADSRILPNVITASGPGDLYTVRNLGNLVPTDPDDRSVDAALDFAVNQLGVSSVVVCGHSSCAAMTALLEDDPANTTTPMMRWLENAHDSLVVFRNHHPARRSAESAGYPEADQLSIVNVAVQVERLTRHPILATAVAAADLQVIGIFFDISTARVYEVGPNGIICPDEPADRPVDHESAQ
;
A
#
# COMPACT_ATOMS: atom_id res chain seq x y z
N MET A 1 11.03 26.35 0.60
CA MET A 1 11.98 27.24 1.30
C MET A 1 12.44 28.33 0.35
N SER A 2 11.76 29.47 0.44
CA SER A 2 12.12 30.72 -0.24
C SER A 2 12.96 31.59 0.70
N PHE A 3 13.73 32.53 0.14
CA PHE A 3 14.58 33.52 0.79
C PHE A 3 13.94 34.19 2.02
N LEU A 4 12.59 34.27 2.03
CA LEU A 4 11.78 34.75 3.15
C LEU A 4 11.95 33.97 4.47
N LEU A 5 12.50 32.75 4.44
CA LEU A 5 12.68 31.89 5.62
C LEU A 5 14.13 31.83 6.13
N LEU A 6 15.10 32.42 5.43
CA LEU A 6 16.51 32.50 5.83
C LEU A 6 16.72 33.04 7.25
N PRO A 7 16.09 34.15 7.68
CA PRO A 7 16.30 34.70 9.01
C PRO A 7 15.86 33.75 10.13
N ARG A 8 14.80 32.97 9.89
CA ARG A 8 14.32 31.97 10.85
C ARG A 8 15.26 30.78 10.91
N LEU A 9 15.70 30.29 9.76
CA LEU A 9 16.64 29.18 9.67
C LEU A 9 17.95 29.51 10.39
N THR A 10 18.58 30.64 10.08
CA THR A 10 19.84 31.06 10.72
C THR A 10 19.69 31.26 12.22
N THR A 11 18.56 31.80 12.69
CA THR A 11 18.27 31.95 14.12
C THR A 11 18.14 30.62 14.85
N VAL A 12 17.57 29.59 14.22
CA VAL A 12 17.47 28.25 14.82
C VAL A 12 18.85 27.58 14.84
N LEU A 13 19.58 27.64 13.72
CA LEU A 13 20.91 27.07 13.59
C LEU A 13 21.93 27.70 14.55
N SER A 14 21.82 29.00 14.85
CA SER A 14 22.70 29.70 15.80
C SER A 14 22.46 29.32 17.26
N LYS A 15 21.34 28.67 17.60
CA LYS A 15 20.99 28.26 18.97
C LYS A 15 21.44 26.84 19.31
N LEU A 16 21.98 26.10 18.34
CA LEU A 16 22.41 24.73 18.54
C LEU A 16 23.72 24.68 19.35
N PRO A 17 23.85 23.77 20.33
CA PRO A 17 25.07 23.64 21.14
C PRO A 17 26.29 23.27 20.28
N GLU A 18 27.44 23.89 20.56
CA GLU A 18 28.69 23.55 19.87
C GLU A 18 29.12 22.10 20.15
N GLY A 19 29.73 21.44 19.17
CA GLY A 19 30.19 20.05 19.29
C GLY A 19 29.09 18.99 19.34
N SER A 20 27.82 19.38 19.18
CA SER A 20 26.69 18.44 19.17
C SER A 20 26.54 17.71 17.83
N GLU A 21 26.01 16.50 17.88
CA GLU A 21 25.50 15.80 16.70
C GLU A 21 24.11 16.35 16.35
N VAL A 22 23.95 16.80 15.11
CA VAL A 22 22.73 17.44 14.60
C VAL A 22 22.28 16.72 13.35
N THR A 23 21.02 16.28 13.32
CA THR A 23 20.37 15.82 12.09
C THR A 23 19.46 16.91 11.55
N LEU A 24 19.75 17.38 10.33
CA LEU A 24 18.96 18.38 9.62
C LEU A 24 18.07 17.67 8.60
N ASN A 25 16.77 17.58 8.90
CA ASN A 25 15.78 17.05 7.96
C ASN A 25 15.24 18.18 7.09
N LEU A 26 15.45 18.07 5.78
CA LEU A 26 15.00 19.05 4.80
C LEU A 26 13.82 18.49 4.02
N ASN A 27 12.64 18.97 4.40
CA ASN A 27 11.39 18.71 3.71
C ASN A 27 10.87 20.03 3.12
N ALA A 28 11.18 20.29 1.85
CA ALA A 28 10.76 21.51 1.17
C ALA A 28 10.51 21.24 -0.31
N ASP A 29 9.44 21.79 -0.87
CA ASP A 29 9.13 21.67 -2.31
C ASP A 29 10.08 22.50 -3.20
N TYR A 30 10.85 23.39 -2.56
CA TYR A 30 11.77 24.32 -3.21
C TYR A 30 12.87 24.72 -2.21
N ILE A 31 14.12 24.82 -2.65
CA ILE A 31 15.22 25.40 -1.89
C ILE A 31 15.94 26.34 -2.86
N ASP A 32 16.02 27.63 -2.54
CA ASP A 32 16.84 28.56 -3.31
C ASP A 32 18.33 28.49 -2.94
N ASP A 33 19.16 29.06 -3.82
CA ASP A 33 20.62 29.08 -3.67
C ASP A 33 21.05 29.70 -2.34
N SER A 34 20.38 30.76 -1.89
CA SER A 34 20.75 31.45 -0.65
C SER A 34 20.48 30.59 0.59
N VAL A 35 19.38 29.83 0.61
CA VAL A 35 19.10 28.85 1.68
C VAL A 35 20.08 27.69 1.64
N SER A 36 20.38 27.17 0.44
CA SER A 36 21.35 26.08 0.22
C SER A 36 22.76 26.45 0.72
N GLU A 37 23.22 27.65 0.37
CA GLU A 37 24.52 28.19 0.77
C GLU A 37 24.58 28.41 2.29
N ALA A 38 23.54 29.00 2.89
CA ALA A 38 23.50 29.20 4.34
C ALA A 38 23.55 27.89 5.15
N ILE A 39 22.87 26.83 4.69
CA ILE A 39 22.93 25.49 5.31
C ILE A 39 24.33 24.90 5.17
N SER A 40 24.93 25.02 3.99
CA SER A 40 26.26 24.48 3.68
C SER A 40 27.35 25.17 4.51
N ASP A 41 27.29 26.49 4.62
CA ASP A 41 28.22 27.29 5.41
C ASP A 41 28.09 27.00 6.91
N TRP A 42 26.86 26.93 7.42
CA TRP A 42 26.63 26.57 8.81
C TRP A 42 27.14 25.16 9.12
N ARG A 43 26.83 24.18 8.26
CA ARG A 43 27.32 22.79 8.42
C ARG A 43 28.83 22.75 8.55
N ARG A 44 29.52 23.39 7.61
CA ARG A 44 30.99 23.43 7.58
C ARG A 44 31.54 24.07 8.85
N ALA A 45 30.92 25.16 9.31
CA ALA A 45 31.32 25.84 10.54
C ALA A 45 31.09 24.96 11.79
N HIS A 46 29.99 24.21 11.85
CA HIS A 46 29.64 23.32 12.96
C HIS A 46 30.54 22.09 13.04
N GLU A 47 30.83 21.47 11.89
CA GLU A 47 31.77 20.33 11.78
C GLU A 47 33.20 20.74 12.15
N THR A 48 33.63 21.96 11.80
CA THR A 48 34.96 22.48 12.16
C THR A 48 35.13 22.64 13.68
N ARG A 49 34.02 22.85 14.42
CA ARG A 49 34.02 22.95 15.89
C ARG A 49 33.83 21.59 16.58
N GLY A 50 33.95 20.48 15.84
CA GLY A 50 33.84 19.13 16.37
C GLY A 50 32.41 18.58 16.47
N GLY A 51 31.42 19.25 15.87
CA GLY A 51 30.07 18.71 15.73
C GLY A 51 29.96 17.72 14.57
N VAL A 52 28.88 16.95 14.53
CA VAL A 52 28.56 16.04 13.41
C VAL A 52 27.23 16.48 12.81
N VAL A 53 27.15 16.63 11.49
CA VAL A 53 25.91 17.02 10.81
C VAL A 53 25.50 15.96 9.80
N ALA A 54 24.32 15.38 10.00
CA ALA A 54 23.66 14.53 9.02
C ALA A 54 22.53 15.31 8.34
N ILE A 55 22.61 15.49 7.02
CA ILE A 55 21.52 16.09 6.24
C ILE A 55 20.69 14.98 5.62
N VAL A 56 19.38 14.98 5.88
CA VAL A 56 18.43 14.04 5.30
C VAL A 56 17.43 14.83 4.45
N GLU A 57 17.46 14.62 3.14
CA GLU A 57 16.54 15.23 2.18
C GLU A 57 15.38 14.25 1.93
N THR A 58 14.14 14.68 2.20
CA THR A 58 12.93 13.85 2.06
C THR A 58 12.02 14.27 0.91
N SER A 59 12.37 15.36 0.21
CA SER A 59 11.63 15.93 -0.94
C SER A 59 12.45 15.81 -2.25
N PRO A 60 11.82 15.83 -3.44
CA PRO A 60 12.51 15.92 -4.73
C PRO A 60 13.39 17.18 -4.90
N ALA A 61 13.18 18.24 -4.13
CA ALA A 61 14.04 19.43 -4.15
C ALA A 61 15.33 19.20 -3.34
N LYS A 62 16.34 18.60 -3.98
CA LYS A 62 17.67 18.36 -3.39
C LYS A 62 18.54 19.63 -3.44
N LEU A 63 19.39 19.86 -2.43
CA LEU A 63 20.28 21.04 -2.38
C LEU A 63 21.13 21.18 -3.65
N HIS A 64 21.62 20.07 -4.20
CA HIS A 64 22.49 20.10 -5.37
C HIS A 64 21.78 20.51 -6.67
N HIS A 65 20.45 20.47 -6.71
CA HIS A 65 19.68 20.91 -7.88
C HIS A 65 19.52 22.43 -7.94
N ALA A 66 19.72 23.14 -6.82
CA ALA A 66 19.63 24.61 -6.76
C ALA A 66 20.61 25.27 -7.74
N HIS A 67 21.83 24.74 -7.83
CA HIS A 67 22.90 25.30 -8.66
C HIS A 67 22.90 24.86 -10.14
N ALA A 68 22.02 23.93 -10.55
CA ALA A 68 22.16 23.23 -11.83
C ALA A 68 21.15 23.64 -12.91
N ARG A 69 19.93 24.11 -12.57
CA ARG A 69 18.86 24.40 -13.55
C ARG A 69 17.89 25.49 -13.06
N PRO A 70 17.27 26.28 -13.96
CA PRO A 70 16.22 27.22 -13.57
C PRO A 70 14.98 26.47 -13.03
N PRO A 71 14.25 27.07 -12.08
CA PRO A 71 13.28 26.36 -11.25
C PRO A 71 12.03 25.96 -12.04
N LYS A 72 11.55 24.73 -11.83
CA LYS A 72 10.21 24.29 -12.23
C LYS A 72 9.43 23.94 -10.96
N SER A 73 8.28 24.59 -10.74
CA SER A 73 7.34 24.19 -9.70
C SER A 73 6.69 22.88 -10.12
N HIS A 74 6.99 21.78 -9.42
CA HIS A 74 6.20 20.58 -9.54
C HIS A 74 4.98 20.74 -8.61
N PHE A 75 3.86 21.19 -9.15
CA PHE A 75 2.55 20.88 -8.55
C PHE A 75 2.25 19.42 -8.88
N ALA A 76 2.92 18.51 -8.19
CA ALA A 76 2.46 17.14 -8.08
C ALA A 76 1.75 17.05 -6.73
N SER A 77 0.45 16.77 -6.74
CA SER A 77 -0.22 16.23 -5.57
C SER A 77 0.40 14.86 -5.32
N ASP A 78 1.43 14.79 -4.48
CA ASP A 78 2.03 13.51 -4.12
C ASP A 78 0.94 12.67 -3.45
N PRO A 79 0.57 11.49 -4.00
CA PRO A 79 -0.39 10.64 -3.34
C PRO A 79 0.19 10.22 -1.99
N ILE A 80 -0.67 10.23 -0.98
CA ILE A 80 -0.40 10.01 0.46
C ILE A 80 0.45 8.73 0.72
N GLY A 81 0.54 7.81 -0.25
CA GLY A 81 1.30 6.56 -0.20
C GLY A 81 2.76 6.60 -0.67
N LEU A 82 3.34 7.75 -1.03
CA LEU A 82 4.72 7.85 -1.54
C LEU A 82 5.66 8.69 -0.67
N VAL A 83 5.53 8.62 0.66
CA VAL A 83 6.65 8.98 1.53
C VAL A 83 7.84 8.09 1.12
N PRO A 84 9.06 8.61 0.89
CA PRO A 84 10.15 7.81 0.35
C PRO A 84 10.39 6.56 1.20
N TRP A 85 9.96 5.41 0.67
CA TRP A 85 10.03 4.11 1.34
C TRP A 85 11.49 3.73 1.55
N ARG A 86 12.04 3.99 2.74
CA ARG A 86 13.35 3.45 3.11
C ARG A 86 13.19 1.98 3.46
N SER A 87 13.53 1.10 2.51
CA SER A 87 13.67 -0.32 2.81
C SER A 87 14.85 -0.50 3.79
N ALA A 88 14.58 -0.93 5.01
CA ALA A 88 15.62 -1.32 5.97
C ALA A 88 16.38 -2.61 5.58
N ARG A 89 16.25 -3.07 4.33
CA ARG A 89 16.99 -4.22 3.78
C ARG A 89 18.39 -3.81 3.25
N GLY A 90 19.01 -2.81 3.87
CA GLY A 90 20.43 -2.50 3.70
C GLY A 90 21.30 -3.34 4.65
N LYS A 91 22.61 -3.42 4.38
CA LYS A 91 23.60 -4.31 5.04
C LYS A 91 23.72 -4.21 6.57
N ASP A 92 23.05 -3.27 7.24
CA ASP A 92 22.93 -3.19 8.69
C ASP A 92 21.58 -3.73 9.16
N ARG A 93 21.54 -5.03 9.45
CA ARG A 93 20.45 -5.66 10.24
C ARG A 93 20.47 -5.23 11.72
N GLY A 94 21.40 -4.37 12.11
CA GLY A 94 21.52 -3.83 13.46
C GLY A 94 20.63 -2.61 13.68
N SER A 95 19.59 -2.80 14.49
CA SER A 95 18.98 -1.80 15.39
C SER A 95 17.88 -0.84 14.94
N ALA A 96 17.56 -0.63 13.66
CA ALA A 96 16.45 0.29 13.33
C ALA A 96 15.08 -0.33 13.71
N SER A 97 14.65 -0.03 14.94
CA SER A 97 13.41 -0.48 15.56
C SER A 97 12.20 0.10 14.83
N VAL A 98 11.03 -0.52 15.04
CA VAL A 98 9.76 0.12 14.63
C VAL A 98 9.58 1.48 15.31
N LEU A 99 10.14 1.65 16.52
CA LEU A 99 10.10 2.90 17.26
C LEU A 99 10.86 4.01 16.53
N ASP A 100 12.06 3.73 16.01
CA ASP A 100 12.84 4.72 15.25
C ASP A 100 12.10 5.14 13.97
N ARG A 101 11.35 4.22 13.36
CA ARG A 101 10.52 4.51 12.18
C ARG A 101 9.28 5.31 12.53
N ILE A 102 8.70 5.11 13.72
CA ILE A 102 7.59 5.91 14.24
C ILE A 102 8.08 7.34 14.52
N ASP A 103 9.27 7.50 15.10
CA ASP A 103 9.88 8.81 15.31
C ASP A 103 10.16 9.51 13.99
N GLU A 104 10.63 8.78 12.99
CA GLU A 104 10.76 9.29 11.62
C GLU A 104 9.43 9.71 11.02
N TYR A 105 8.37 8.91 11.19
CA TYR A 105 7.02 9.26 10.77
C TYR A 105 6.52 10.52 11.47
N HIS A 106 6.70 10.68 12.78
CA HIS A 106 6.31 11.90 13.48
C HIS A 106 7.07 13.13 12.99
N ARG A 107 8.36 12.98 12.66
CA ARG A 107 9.18 14.09 12.14
C ARG A 107 8.76 14.52 10.73
N ASN A 108 8.48 13.55 9.85
CA ASN A 108 8.39 13.82 8.41
C ASN A 108 7.02 13.49 7.78
N GLY A 109 6.30 12.50 8.30
CA GLY A 109 5.04 12.00 7.75
C GLY A 109 3.79 12.57 8.39
N ALA A 110 3.79 12.83 9.71
CA ALA A 110 2.58 13.22 10.43
C ALA A 110 1.98 14.54 9.91
N ALA A 111 2.81 15.54 9.61
CA ALA A 111 2.34 16.81 9.06
C ALA A 111 1.74 16.67 7.64
N VAL A 112 2.18 15.66 6.89
CA VAL A 112 1.65 15.34 5.55
C VAL A 112 0.34 14.57 5.67
N LEU A 113 0.23 13.60 6.59
CA LEU A 113 -0.98 12.80 6.78
C LEU A 113 -2.11 13.58 7.45
N HIS A 114 -1.79 14.43 8.44
CA HIS A 114 -2.77 15.06 9.31
C HIS A 114 -3.92 15.78 8.58
N PRO A 115 -3.68 16.59 7.52
CA PRO A 115 -4.75 17.22 6.76
C PRO A 115 -5.76 16.23 6.15
N HIS A 116 -5.32 15.00 5.84
CA HIS A 116 -6.16 13.97 5.22
C HIS A 116 -6.97 13.15 6.23
N ILE A 117 -6.57 13.12 7.50
CA ILE A 117 -7.28 12.38 8.56
C ILE A 117 -7.99 13.27 9.57
N ALA A 118 -7.75 14.59 9.55
CA ALA A 118 -8.34 15.53 10.51
C ALA A 118 -9.87 15.46 10.53
N GLY A 119 -10.50 15.29 9.36
CA GLY A 119 -11.95 15.15 9.21
C GLY A 119 -12.51 13.76 9.57
N LEU A 120 -11.66 12.78 9.86
CA LEU A 120 -12.04 11.39 10.16
C LEU A 120 -11.98 11.07 11.66
N THR A 121 -11.85 12.08 12.51
CA THR A 121 -11.63 11.91 13.95
C THR A 121 -12.90 11.50 14.70
N ASP A 122 -14.07 11.88 14.20
CA ASP A 122 -15.36 11.63 14.85
C ASP A 122 -16.09 10.37 14.33
N SER A 123 -15.81 9.94 13.09
CA SER A 123 -16.43 8.76 12.48
C SER A 123 -15.58 8.18 11.34
N GLN A 124 -15.73 6.87 11.11
CA GLN A 124 -15.23 6.20 9.91
C GLN A 124 -16.34 6.19 8.85
N ASP A 125 -15.98 6.44 7.59
CA ASP A 125 -16.90 6.44 6.44
C ASP A 125 -16.24 5.80 5.20
N PRO A 126 -15.88 4.51 5.27
CA PRO A 126 -15.31 3.80 4.12
C PRO A 126 -16.39 3.51 3.08
N TYR A 127 -16.01 3.56 1.81
CA TYR A 127 -16.88 3.14 0.70
C TYR A 127 -16.80 1.63 0.45
N GLU A 128 -15.69 1.00 0.87
CA GLU A 128 -15.35 -0.38 0.53
C GLU A 128 -14.85 -1.17 1.75
N LEU A 129 -15.31 -2.41 1.90
CA LEU A 129 -14.57 -3.43 2.66
C LEU A 129 -13.55 -4.09 1.74
N PHE A 130 -12.30 -4.17 2.15
CA PHE A 130 -11.20 -4.75 1.37
C PHE A 130 -10.61 -5.97 2.06
N LEU A 131 -11.02 -7.18 1.65
CA LEU A 131 -10.48 -8.45 2.13
C LEU A 131 -9.27 -8.86 1.28
N THR A 132 -8.10 -8.96 1.90
CA THR A 132 -6.86 -9.27 1.20
C THR A 132 -5.94 -10.20 1.97
N CYS A 133 -4.85 -10.62 1.32
CA CYS A 133 -3.86 -11.46 1.95
C CYS A 133 -3.03 -10.68 2.98
N ALA A 134 -2.61 -11.37 4.04
CA ALA A 134 -1.63 -10.87 5.02
C ALA A 134 -0.23 -10.67 4.42
N ASP A 135 -0.01 -10.99 3.14
CA ASP A 135 1.26 -10.78 2.45
C ASP A 135 1.71 -9.32 2.51
N SER A 136 2.89 -9.10 3.11
CA SER A 136 3.46 -7.76 3.34
C SER A 136 3.70 -6.91 2.10
N ARG A 137 3.63 -7.49 0.89
CA ARG A 137 3.79 -6.78 -0.38
C ARG A 137 2.49 -6.14 -0.88
N ILE A 138 1.34 -6.51 -0.30
CA ILE A 138 0.05 -5.94 -0.67
C ILE A 138 -0.19 -4.65 0.11
N LEU A 139 -0.44 -3.58 -0.64
CA LEU A 139 -0.70 -2.23 -0.15
C LEU A 139 -2.06 -1.77 -0.67
N PRO A 140 -3.17 -2.11 0.01
CA PRO A 140 -4.55 -1.85 -0.47
C PRO A 140 -4.74 -0.43 -1.01
N ASN A 141 -4.48 0.58 -0.18
CA ASN A 141 -4.64 1.98 -0.55
C ASN A 141 -3.84 2.41 -1.78
N VAL A 142 -2.67 1.79 -2.03
CA VAL A 142 -1.85 2.10 -3.21
C VAL A 142 -2.47 1.48 -4.47
N ILE A 143 -2.88 0.21 -4.39
CA ILE A 143 -3.38 -0.52 -5.56
C ILE A 143 -4.81 -0.10 -5.96
N THR A 144 -5.57 0.49 -5.04
CA THR A 144 -6.91 1.05 -5.29
C THR A 144 -6.93 2.57 -5.46
N ALA A 145 -5.78 3.23 -5.34
CA ALA A 145 -5.68 4.69 -5.30
C ALA A 145 -6.59 5.36 -4.24
N SER A 146 -6.74 4.69 -3.08
CA SER A 146 -7.59 5.15 -1.98
C SER A 146 -6.82 5.96 -0.93
N GLY A 147 -7.49 6.96 -0.37
CA GLY A 147 -7.01 7.75 0.76
C GLY A 147 -7.21 7.07 2.12
N PRO A 148 -6.73 7.69 3.21
CA PRO A 148 -7.10 7.31 4.56
C PRO A 148 -8.63 7.36 4.74
N GLY A 149 -9.22 6.34 5.36
CA GLY A 149 -10.65 6.28 5.64
C GLY A 149 -11.49 5.61 4.56
N ASP A 150 -11.03 5.58 3.31
CA ASP A 150 -11.80 5.05 2.17
C ASP A 150 -12.01 3.52 2.23
N LEU A 151 -11.07 2.79 2.83
CA LEU A 151 -11.09 1.32 2.90
C LEU A 151 -11.21 0.81 4.34
N TYR A 152 -12.15 -0.12 4.55
CA TYR A 152 -12.20 -0.98 5.74
C TYR A 152 -11.50 -2.31 5.44
N THR A 153 -10.23 -2.43 5.83
CA THR A 153 -9.38 -3.55 5.39
C THR A 153 -9.36 -4.72 6.36
N VAL A 154 -9.58 -5.93 5.84
CA VAL A 154 -9.38 -7.21 6.54
C VAL A 154 -8.23 -7.96 5.88
N ARG A 155 -7.28 -8.47 6.68
CA ARG A 155 -6.12 -9.22 6.17
C ARG A 155 -5.98 -10.56 6.85
N ASN A 156 -5.98 -11.64 6.06
CA ASN A 156 -5.73 -13.00 6.55
C ASN A 156 -4.88 -13.80 5.56
N LEU A 157 -4.41 -14.98 5.93
CA LEU A 157 -3.55 -15.78 5.06
C LEU A 157 -4.37 -16.33 3.87
N GLY A 158 -4.08 -15.87 2.66
CA GLY A 158 -4.76 -16.35 1.45
C GLY A 158 -6.12 -15.70 1.16
N ASN A 159 -6.44 -14.55 1.79
CA ASN A 159 -7.65 -13.75 1.52
C ASN A 159 -8.94 -14.56 1.54
N LEU A 160 -9.10 -15.40 2.57
CA LEU A 160 -10.16 -16.39 2.68
C LEU A 160 -11.34 -15.87 3.49
N VAL A 161 -12.53 -16.32 3.11
CA VAL A 161 -13.75 -16.18 3.89
C VAL A 161 -13.95 -17.52 4.61
N PRO A 162 -13.90 -17.56 5.95
CA PRO A 162 -14.05 -18.80 6.70
C PRO A 162 -15.34 -19.55 6.36
N THR A 163 -15.26 -20.89 6.36
CA THR A 163 -16.42 -21.78 6.26
C THR A 163 -16.84 -22.34 7.62
N ASP A 164 -15.92 -22.32 8.58
CA ASP A 164 -16.19 -22.75 9.95
C ASP A 164 -17.12 -21.73 10.64
N PRO A 165 -18.32 -22.14 11.10
CA PRO A 165 -19.20 -21.24 11.82
C PRO A 165 -18.60 -20.73 13.13
N ASP A 166 -17.56 -21.33 13.70
CA ASP A 166 -16.96 -20.80 14.93
C ASP A 166 -15.94 -19.67 14.66
N ASP A 167 -15.52 -19.45 13.40
CA ASP A 167 -14.69 -18.31 13.03
C ASP A 167 -15.54 -17.08 12.70
N ARG A 168 -15.59 -16.16 13.66
CA ARG A 168 -16.39 -14.93 13.56
C ARG A 168 -15.60 -13.70 13.11
N SER A 169 -14.31 -13.82 12.81
CA SER A 169 -13.50 -12.62 12.55
C SER A 169 -13.91 -11.91 11.27
N VAL A 170 -14.15 -12.66 10.19
CA VAL A 170 -14.60 -12.10 8.91
C VAL A 170 -16.08 -11.74 8.99
N ASP A 171 -16.92 -12.58 9.60
CA ASP A 171 -18.34 -12.28 9.81
C ASP A 171 -18.55 -10.95 10.53
N ALA A 172 -17.84 -10.71 11.63
CA ALA A 172 -17.94 -9.48 12.40
C ALA A 172 -17.50 -8.25 11.57
N ALA A 173 -16.45 -8.41 10.75
CA ALA A 173 -16.00 -7.34 9.86
C ALA A 173 -17.00 -7.04 8.74
N LEU A 174 -17.62 -8.07 8.15
CA LEU A 174 -18.67 -7.92 7.15
C LEU A 174 -19.92 -7.25 7.73
N ASP A 175 -20.37 -7.70 8.90
CA ASP A 175 -21.53 -7.13 9.60
C ASP A 175 -21.30 -5.66 9.92
N PHE A 176 -20.14 -5.33 10.49
CA PHE A 176 -19.80 -3.94 10.80
C PHE A 176 -19.73 -3.06 9.54
N ALA A 177 -19.03 -3.51 8.49
CA ALA A 177 -18.90 -2.72 7.29
C ALA A 177 -20.24 -2.48 6.58
N VAL A 178 -21.07 -3.52 6.44
CA VAL A 178 -22.34 -3.38 5.71
C VAL A 178 -23.43 -2.73 6.56
N ASN A 179 -23.64 -3.21 7.79
CA ASN A 179 -24.79 -2.79 8.59
C ASN A 179 -24.52 -1.56 9.45
N GLN A 180 -23.25 -1.29 9.79
CA GLN A 180 -22.88 -0.13 10.63
C GLN A 180 -22.24 1.00 9.84
N LEU A 181 -21.36 0.69 8.87
CA LEU A 181 -20.68 1.70 8.05
C LEU A 181 -21.41 1.98 6.73
N GLY A 182 -22.21 1.06 6.22
CA GLY A 182 -22.95 1.24 4.98
C GLY A 182 -22.06 1.20 3.73
N VAL A 183 -21.00 0.39 3.72
CA VAL A 183 -20.13 0.25 2.53
C VAL A 183 -20.94 -0.18 1.31
N SER A 184 -20.60 0.36 0.13
CA SER A 184 -21.26 0.02 -1.14
C SER A 184 -20.65 -1.20 -1.83
N SER A 185 -19.47 -1.64 -1.39
CA SER A 185 -18.74 -2.74 -2.02
C SER A 185 -17.88 -3.54 -1.05
N VAL A 186 -17.76 -4.83 -1.37
CA VAL A 186 -16.84 -5.78 -0.73
C VAL A 186 -15.87 -6.30 -1.78
N VAL A 187 -14.58 -6.03 -1.61
CA VAL A 187 -13.52 -6.44 -2.53
C VAL A 187 -12.76 -7.62 -1.94
N VAL A 188 -12.53 -8.67 -2.74
CA VAL A 188 -11.57 -9.75 -2.44
C VAL A 188 -10.35 -9.60 -3.34
N CYS A 189 -9.19 -9.39 -2.73
CA CYS A 189 -7.93 -9.23 -3.41
C CYS A 189 -7.02 -10.43 -3.20
N GLY A 190 -6.87 -11.25 -4.25
CA GLY A 190 -5.79 -12.23 -4.39
C GLY A 190 -4.53 -11.58 -4.96
N HIS A 191 -3.43 -12.34 -5.02
CA HIS A 191 -2.17 -11.83 -5.57
C HIS A 191 -1.26 -12.93 -6.12
N SER A 192 -0.33 -12.57 -7.00
CA SER A 192 0.70 -13.49 -7.49
C SER A 192 1.71 -13.85 -6.40
N SER A 193 2.33 -15.03 -6.54
CA SER A 193 3.26 -15.61 -5.58
C SER A 193 2.71 -15.69 -4.15
N CYS A 194 1.46 -16.15 -4.00
CA CYS A 194 0.80 -16.31 -2.71
C CYS A 194 1.29 -17.56 -1.98
N ALA A 195 2.00 -17.37 -0.85
CA ALA A 195 2.54 -18.47 -0.06
C ALA A 195 1.45 -19.44 0.44
N ALA A 196 0.24 -18.95 0.71
CA ALA A 196 -0.90 -19.77 1.10
C ALA A 196 -1.29 -20.75 -0.01
N MET A 197 -1.39 -20.27 -1.25
CA MET A 197 -1.77 -21.07 -2.40
C MET A 197 -0.65 -22.04 -2.81
N THR A 198 0.61 -21.63 -2.66
CA THR A 198 1.76 -22.53 -2.81
C THR A 198 1.70 -23.68 -1.80
N ALA A 199 1.54 -23.38 -0.51
CA ALA A 199 1.44 -24.40 0.54
C ALA A 199 0.26 -25.37 0.31
N LEU A 200 -0.86 -24.85 -0.19
CA LEU A 200 -2.05 -25.65 -0.49
C LEU A 200 -1.84 -26.60 -1.68
N LEU A 201 -1.02 -26.23 -2.67
CA LEU A 201 -0.66 -27.10 -3.80
C LEU A 201 0.34 -28.18 -3.41
N GLU A 202 1.28 -27.87 -2.52
CA GLU A 202 2.33 -28.79 -2.07
C GLU A 202 1.75 -29.96 -1.24
N ASP A 203 0.60 -29.77 -0.58
CA ASP A 203 -0.26 -30.80 0.03
C ASP A 203 0.54 -31.85 0.86
N ASP A 204 1.48 -31.38 1.68
CA ASP A 204 2.36 -32.26 2.48
C ASP A 204 1.59 -32.88 3.66
N PRO A 205 1.35 -34.21 3.67
CA PRO A 205 0.60 -34.87 4.73
C PRO A 205 1.25 -34.75 6.12
N ALA A 206 2.56 -34.49 6.19
CA ALA A 206 3.26 -34.26 7.46
C ALA A 206 2.95 -32.89 8.12
N ASN A 207 2.44 -31.92 7.35
CA ASN A 207 2.16 -30.55 7.81
C ASN A 207 0.69 -30.27 8.16
N THR A 208 -0.19 -31.25 7.98
CA THR A 208 -1.66 -31.15 8.14
C THR A 208 -2.13 -30.73 9.54
N THR A 209 -1.27 -30.79 10.57
CA THR A 209 -1.62 -30.48 11.95
C THR A 209 -1.22 -29.07 12.41
N THR A 210 -0.58 -28.27 11.56
CA THR A 210 -0.20 -26.89 11.92
C THR A 210 -1.43 -25.97 11.95
N PRO A 211 -1.42 -24.89 12.77
CA PRO A 211 -2.49 -23.88 12.72
C PRO A 211 -2.67 -23.27 11.33
N MET A 212 -1.57 -23.12 10.58
CA MET A 212 -1.58 -22.62 9.21
C MET A 212 -2.36 -23.56 8.28
N MET A 213 -2.06 -24.86 8.29
CA MET A 213 -2.76 -25.80 7.42
C MET A 213 -4.23 -25.95 7.79
N ARG A 214 -4.57 -25.94 9.09
CA ARG A 214 -5.98 -25.88 9.54
C ARG A 214 -6.71 -24.65 9.00
N TRP A 215 -6.07 -23.48 9.05
CA TRP A 215 -6.65 -22.27 8.45
C TRP A 215 -6.88 -22.41 6.94
N LEU A 216 -5.96 -23.05 6.22
CA LEU A 216 -6.08 -23.28 4.77
C LEU A 216 -7.16 -24.29 4.38
N GLU A 217 -7.77 -25.00 5.33
CA GLU A 217 -8.99 -25.80 5.07
C GLU A 217 -10.12 -24.93 4.50
N ASN A 218 -10.17 -23.63 4.87
CA ASN A 218 -11.13 -22.67 4.30
C ASN A 218 -10.93 -22.42 2.78
N ALA A 219 -9.78 -22.82 2.22
CA ALA A 219 -9.46 -22.75 0.79
C ALA A 219 -9.60 -24.11 0.07
N HIS A 220 -10.05 -25.16 0.78
CA HIS A 220 -10.14 -26.51 0.20
C HIS A 220 -11.06 -26.55 -1.03
N ASP A 221 -12.21 -25.86 -0.97
CA ASP A 221 -13.12 -25.75 -2.12
C ASP A 221 -12.43 -25.14 -3.35
N SER A 222 -11.61 -24.11 -3.15
CA SER A 222 -10.81 -23.49 -4.21
C SER A 222 -9.86 -24.50 -4.86
N LEU A 223 -9.18 -25.32 -4.05
CA LEU A 223 -8.29 -26.38 -4.55
C LEU A 223 -9.06 -27.47 -5.30
N VAL A 224 -10.23 -27.88 -4.80
CA VAL A 224 -11.07 -28.90 -5.42
C VAL A 224 -11.54 -28.43 -6.80
N VAL A 225 -12.13 -27.23 -6.90
CA VAL A 225 -12.60 -26.72 -8.21
C VAL A 225 -11.43 -26.41 -9.15
N PHE A 226 -10.29 -25.98 -8.62
CA PHE A 226 -9.05 -25.81 -9.38
C PHE A 226 -8.60 -27.14 -10.02
N ARG A 227 -8.53 -28.22 -9.24
CA ARG A 227 -8.19 -29.57 -9.72
C ARG A 227 -9.23 -30.10 -10.72
N ASN A 228 -10.49 -29.69 -10.58
CA ASN A 228 -11.60 -30.00 -11.50
C ASN A 228 -11.73 -29.01 -12.69
N HIS A 229 -10.66 -28.32 -13.07
CA HIS A 229 -10.60 -27.45 -14.26
C HIS A 229 -11.61 -26.29 -14.27
N HIS A 230 -11.78 -25.61 -13.14
CA HIS A 230 -12.55 -24.36 -13.04
C HIS A 230 -12.22 -23.39 -14.19
N PRO A 231 -13.20 -22.70 -14.81
CA PRO A 231 -12.95 -21.78 -15.93
C PRO A 231 -11.86 -20.73 -15.65
N ALA A 232 -11.86 -20.18 -14.43
CA ALA A 232 -10.83 -19.21 -14.01
C ALA A 232 -9.39 -19.76 -14.05
N ARG A 233 -9.20 -21.08 -13.88
CA ARG A 233 -7.88 -21.72 -14.07
C ARG A 233 -7.44 -21.63 -15.52
N ARG A 234 -8.33 -21.97 -16.47
CA ARG A 234 -8.01 -21.92 -17.91
C ARG A 234 -7.74 -20.49 -18.38
N SER A 235 -8.49 -19.51 -17.86
CA SER A 235 -8.24 -18.09 -18.10
C SER A 235 -6.84 -17.70 -17.61
N ALA A 236 -6.49 -18.03 -16.37
CA ALA A 236 -5.16 -17.75 -15.80
C ALA A 236 -4.01 -18.45 -16.55
N GLU A 237 -4.20 -19.71 -16.93
CA GLU A 237 -3.24 -20.48 -17.73
C GLU A 237 -3.03 -19.84 -19.11
N SER A 238 -4.10 -19.40 -19.77
CA SER A 238 -4.03 -18.70 -21.06
C SER A 238 -3.33 -17.34 -20.95
N ALA A 239 -3.41 -16.69 -19.79
CA ALA A 239 -2.67 -15.48 -19.47
C ALA A 239 -1.20 -15.73 -19.05
N GLY A 240 -0.76 -17.00 -19.00
CA GLY A 240 0.64 -17.37 -18.74
C GLY A 240 1.03 -17.42 -17.26
N TYR A 241 0.06 -17.42 -16.34
CA TYR A 241 0.34 -17.51 -14.91
C TYR A 241 0.80 -18.91 -14.48
N PRO A 242 1.75 -19.04 -13.54
CA PRO A 242 2.15 -20.33 -12.98
C PRO A 242 1.04 -20.94 -12.11
N GLU A 243 1.13 -22.24 -11.81
CA GLU A 243 0.06 -23.01 -11.16
C GLU A 243 -0.45 -22.40 -9.84
N ALA A 244 0.45 -21.92 -8.97
CA ALA A 244 0.08 -21.26 -7.72
C ALA A 244 -0.69 -19.95 -7.92
N ASP A 245 -0.38 -19.21 -8.99
CA ASP A 245 -1.06 -17.96 -9.32
C ASP A 245 -2.41 -18.25 -9.98
N GLN A 246 -2.48 -19.31 -10.80
CA GLN A 246 -3.77 -19.80 -11.31
C GLN A 246 -4.70 -20.20 -10.16
N LEU A 247 -4.20 -20.91 -9.14
CA LEU A 247 -4.98 -21.23 -7.95
C LEU A 247 -5.37 -19.96 -7.17
N SER A 248 -4.50 -18.96 -7.10
CA SER A 248 -4.81 -17.67 -6.48
C SER A 248 -5.99 -16.97 -7.17
N ILE A 249 -6.04 -16.99 -8.50
CA ILE A 249 -7.14 -16.42 -9.29
C ILE A 249 -8.44 -17.24 -9.10
N VAL A 250 -8.36 -18.57 -9.13
CA VAL A 250 -9.52 -19.44 -8.82
C VAL A 250 -10.04 -19.16 -7.41
N ASN A 251 -9.15 -19.01 -6.44
CA ASN A 251 -9.52 -18.70 -5.07
C ASN A 251 -10.31 -17.40 -5.00
N VAL A 252 -9.88 -16.33 -5.68
CA VAL A 252 -10.64 -15.07 -5.73
C VAL A 252 -12.06 -15.29 -6.26
N ALA A 253 -12.21 -16.01 -7.38
CA ALA A 253 -13.54 -16.30 -7.95
C ALA A 253 -14.45 -17.06 -6.95
N VAL A 254 -13.90 -18.06 -6.25
CA VAL A 254 -14.63 -18.83 -5.24
C VAL A 254 -15.00 -17.98 -4.02
N GLN A 255 -14.10 -17.13 -3.53
CA GLN A 255 -14.39 -16.25 -2.39
C GLN A 255 -15.43 -15.18 -2.74
N VAL A 256 -15.40 -14.64 -3.96
CA VAL A 256 -16.44 -13.72 -4.46
C VAL A 256 -17.80 -14.42 -4.50
N GLU A 257 -17.86 -15.65 -5.02
CA GLU A 257 -19.08 -16.44 -5.05
C GLU A 257 -19.60 -16.73 -3.63
N ARG A 258 -18.70 -17.07 -2.71
CA ARG A 258 -19.02 -17.30 -1.29
C ARG A 258 -19.60 -16.04 -0.63
N LEU A 259 -18.99 -14.88 -0.82
CA LEU A 259 -19.46 -13.59 -0.30
C LEU A 259 -20.81 -13.18 -0.89
N THR A 260 -20.98 -13.36 -2.20
CA THR A 260 -22.24 -13.08 -2.89
C THR A 260 -23.41 -13.84 -2.25
N ARG A 261 -23.17 -15.05 -1.73
CA ARG A 261 -24.18 -15.88 -1.06
C ARG A 261 -24.11 -15.81 0.47
N HIS A 262 -23.23 -15.00 1.03
CA HIS A 262 -23.03 -14.93 2.46
C HIS A 262 -24.28 -14.37 3.13
N PRO A 263 -24.79 -14.94 4.24
CA PRO A 263 -26.05 -14.51 4.86
C PRO A 263 -26.11 -13.02 5.20
N ILE A 264 -24.98 -12.42 5.59
CA ILE A 264 -24.86 -10.98 5.89
C ILE A 264 -25.03 -10.12 4.63
N LEU A 265 -24.52 -10.59 3.48
CA LEU A 265 -24.41 -9.79 2.25
C LEU A 265 -25.57 -10.06 1.27
N ALA A 266 -26.10 -11.29 1.25
CA ALA A 266 -26.97 -11.79 0.19
C ALA A 266 -28.19 -10.89 -0.07
N THR A 267 -28.80 -10.31 0.97
CA THR A 267 -29.93 -9.39 0.84
C THR A 267 -29.53 -8.09 0.14
N ALA A 268 -28.43 -7.45 0.56
CA ALA A 268 -27.95 -6.20 -0.02
C ALA A 268 -27.46 -6.40 -1.47
N VAL A 269 -26.81 -7.54 -1.74
CA VAL A 269 -26.41 -7.93 -3.10
C VAL A 269 -27.62 -8.15 -4.00
N ALA A 270 -28.64 -8.85 -3.52
CA ALA A 270 -29.87 -9.10 -4.29
C ALA A 270 -30.67 -7.81 -4.58
N ALA A 271 -30.57 -6.82 -3.69
CA ALA A 271 -31.14 -5.49 -3.88
C ALA A 271 -30.30 -4.57 -4.80
N ALA A 272 -29.10 -5.00 -5.19
CA ALA A 272 -28.08 -4.19 -5.89
C ALA A 272 -27.58 -2.97 -5.09
N ASP A 273 -27.75 -2.99 -3.76
CA ASP A 273 -27.24 -1.98 -2.83
C ASP A 273 -25.77 -2.24 -2.46
N LEU A 274 -25.29 -3.48 -2.67
CA LEU A 274 -23.92 -3.90 -2.39
C LEU A 274 -23.32 -4.68 -3.57
N GLN A 275 -22.09 -4.33 -3.96
CA GLN A 275 -21.32 -5.08 -4.95
C GLN A 275 -20.25 -5.97 -4.31
N VAL A 276 -20.03 -7.17 -4.86
CA VAL A 276 -18.91 -8.03 -4.48
C VAL A 276 -17.95 -8.11 -5.66
N ILE A 277 -16.70 -7.67 -5.47
CA ILE A 277 -15.71 -7.50 -6.54
C ILE A 277 -14.51 -8.39 -6.26
N GLY A 278 -14.09 -9.18 -7.25
CA GLY A 278 -12.85 -9.94 -7.20
C GLY A 278 -11.73 -9.21 -7.93
N ILE A 279 -10.56 -9.10 -7.32
CA ILE A 279 -9.36 -8.60 -7.99
C ILE A 279 -8.14 -9.48 -7.73
N PHE A 280 -7.20 -9.43 -8.67
CA PHE A 280 -5.91 -10.10 -8.59
C PHE A 280 -4.79 -9.08 -8.82
N PHE A 281 -3.92 -8.93 -7.80
CA PHE A 281 -2.74 -8.08 -7.89
C PHE A 281 -1.51 -8.90 -8.33
N ASP A 282 -1.01 -8.62 -9.52
CA ASP A 282 0.25 -9.19 -9.97
C ASP A 282 1.42 -8.36 -9.45
N ILE A 283 2.08 -8.88 -8.42
CA ILE A 283 3.24 -8.27 -7.76
C ILE A 283 4.39 -8.00 -8.75
N SER A 284 4.57 -8.86 -9.76
CA SER A 284 5.70 -8.75 -10.69
C SER A 284 5.55 -7.57 -11.65
N THR A 285 4.31 -7.24 -12.02
CA THR A 285 3.98 -6.17 -12.97
C THR A 285 3.36 -4.94 -12.30
N ALA A 286 3.03 -5.05 -11.01
CA ALA A 286 2.26 -4.08 -10.24
C ALA A 286 0.88 -3.74 -10.86
N ARG A 287 0.31 -4.67 -11.66
CA ARG A 287 -1.01 -4.51 -12.27
C ARG A 287 -2.09 -5.19 -11.42
N VAL A 288 -3.26 -4.59 -11.41
CA VAL A 288 -4.48 -5.15 -10.82
C VAL A 288 -5.41 -5.56 -11.96
N TYR A 289 -5.98 -6.75 -11.84
CA TYR A 289 -6.96 -7.28 -12.79
C TYR A 289 -8.26 -7.61 -12.05
N GLU A 290 -9.39 -7.32 -12.66
CA GLU A 290 -10.68 -7.82 -12.18
C GLU A 290 -10.76 -9.33 -12.42
N VAL A 291 -11.36 -10.06 -11.47
CA VAL A 291 -11.59 -11.50 -11.55
C VAL A 291 -13.08 -11.76 -11.46
N GLY A 292 -13.66 -12.15 -12.59
CA GLY A 292 -15.05 -12.62 -12.65
C GLY A 292 -15.17 -14.13 -12.41
N PRO A 293 -16.39 -14.69 -12.53
CA PRO A 293 -16.63 -16.14 -12.36
C PRO A 293 -15.81 -17.01 -13.30
N ASN A 294 -15.43 -16.47 -14.47
CA ASN A 294 -14.68 -17.19 -15.49
C ASN A 294 -13.17 -16.91 -15.50
N GLY A 295 -12.67 -16.11 -14.55
CA GLY A 295 -11.25 -15.75 -14.44
C GLY A 295 -10.98 -14.28 -14.66
N ILE A 296 -9.75 -13.97 -15.07
CA ILE A 296 -9.29 -12.59 -15.28
C ILE A 296 -10.09 -11.94 -16.41
N ILE A 297 -10.59 -10.75 -16.13
CA ILE A 297 -11.17 -9.84 -17.10
C ILE A 297 -10.04 -8.88 -17.50
N CYS A 298 -9.52 -9.05 -18.72
CA CYS A 298 -8.54 -8.12 -19.24
C CYS A 298 -9.24 -6.79 -19.54
N PRO A 299 -8.75 -5.66 -18.99
CA PRO A 299 -9.19 -4.36 -19.47
C PRO A 299 -8.79 -4.22 -20.95
N ASP A 300 -9.66 -3.62 -21.76
CA ASP A 300 -9.26 -3.14 -23.08
C ASP A 300 -8.05 -2.21 -22.90
N GLU A 301 -6.95 -2.46 -23.62
CA GLU A 301 -5.76 -1.61 -23.53
C GLU A 301 -6.20 -0.15 -23.82
N PRO A 302 -5.91 0.81 -22.93
CA PRO A 302 -6.10 2.21 -23.28
C PRO A 302 -5.20 2.48 -24.47
N ALA A 303 -5.80 2.79 -25.63
CA ALA A 303 -5.08 3.14 -26.84
C ALA A 303 -4.01 4.17 -26.49
N ASP A 304 -2.75 3.85 -26.82
CA ASP A 304 -1.60 4.74 -26.72
C ASP A 304 -2.00 6.11 -27.29
N ARG A 305 -2.32 7.06 -26.41
CA ARG A 305 -2.45 8.46 -26.83
C ARG A 305 -1.03 8.96 -26.95
N PRO A 306 -0.59 9.36 -28.16
CA PRO A 306 0.71 9.98 -28.31
C PRO A 306 0.75 11.18 -27.37
N VAL A 307 1.74 11.21 -26.49
CA VAL A 307 2.07 12.42 -25.75
C VAL A 307 2.67 13.37 -26.78
N ASP A 308 1.85 14.29 -27.28
CA ASP A 308 2.31 15.34 -28.17
C ASP A 308 3.35 16.20 -27.42
N HIS A 309 4.62 15.98 -27.74
CA HIS A 309 5.68 16.92 -27.44
C HIS A 309 5.52 18.12 -28.38
N GLU A 310 4.62 19.04 -28.05
CA GLU A 310 4.63 20.37 -28.67
C GLU A 310 5.94 21.07 -28.29
N SER A 311 6.81 21.11 -29.27
CA SER A 311 8.06 21.86 -29.28
C SER A 311 7.71 23.31 -29.56
N ALA A 312 7.60 24.13 -28.52
CA ALA A 312 7.51 25.58 -28.71
C ALA A 312 8.86 26.13 -29.21
N GLN A 313 8.88 26.61 -30.45
CA GLN A 313 9.83 27.60 -30.96
C GLN A 313 9.37 29.00 -30.56
#